data_AF-A0A6M3LTL4-F1
#
_entry.id   AF-A0A6M3LTL4-F1
#
_cell.length_a   1.000
_cell.length_b   1.000
_cell.length_c   1.000
_cell.angle_alpha   90.00
_cell.angle_beta   90.00
_cell.angle_gamma   90.00
#
_symmetry.space_group_name_H-M   'P 1'
#
loop_
_entity.id
_entity.type
_entity.pdbx_description
1 polymer ?
#
loop_
_entity_poly.entity_id
_entity_poly.type
_entity_poly.pdbx_seq_one_letter_code
_entity_poly.pdbx_strand_id
1 'polypeptide(L)' 'MSKWWIGPVPEKCDICHEKPKDVFYDARTIHGSWAIMCSKCFKARGICLGTGYGQKYRCATGEKIGG' A
#
# COMPACT_ATOMS: atom_id res chain seq x y z
N MET A 1 14.21 -7.28 -6.97
CA MET A 1 12.95 -6.71 -6.41
C MET A 1 11.92 -7.81 -6.36
N SER A 2 11.31 -8.06 -5.20
CA SER A 2 10.26 -9.08 -5.06
C SER A 2 9.03 -8.67 -5.86
N LYS A 3 8.50 -9.59 -6.67
CA LYS A 3 7.26 -9.38 -7.43
C LYS A 3 6.02 -9.43 -6.54
N TRP A 4 6.15 -10.03 -5.35
CA TRP A 4 5.03 -10.35 -4.47
C TRP A 4 5.21 -9.69 -3.12
N TRP A 5 4.08 -9.35 -2.51
CA TRP A 5 3.99 -9.02 -1.11
C TRP A 5 4.41 -10.23 -0.27
N ILE A 6 5.32 -10.00 0.69
CA ILE A 6 5.92 -11.07 1.50
C ILE A 6 4.99 -11.49 2.64
N GLY A 7 4.13 -10.59 3.11
CA GLY A 7 3.19 -10.83 4.19
C GLY A 7 1.82 -11.35 3.72
N PRO A 8 0.90 -11.62 4.67
CA PRO A 8 -0.50 -11.81 4.33
C PRO A 8 -1.07 -10.55 3.68
N VAL A 9 -2.05 -10.74 2.79
CA VAL A 9 -2.81 -9.63 2.23
C VAL A 9 -3.45 -8.84 3.37
N PRO A 10 -3.24 -7.51 3.43
CA PRO A 10 -3.77 -6.70 4.52
C PRO A 10 -5.29 -6.67 4.53
N GLU A 11 -5.87 -6.98 5.69
CA GLU A 11 -7.32 -6.90 5.90
C GLU A 11 -7.80 -5.51 6.34
N LYS A 12 -6.86 -4.64 6.73
CA LYS A 12 -7.13 -3.30 7.25
C LYS A 12 -6.11 -2.30 6.73
N CYS A 13 -6.57 -1.07 6.53
CA CYS A 13 -5.72 0.08 6.33
C CYS A 13 -5.23 0.63 7.68
N ASP A 14 -3.95 0.98 7.78
CA ASP A 14 -3.38 1.53 9.01
C ASP A 14 -3.89 2.94 9.36
N ILE A 15 -4.53 3.63 8.41
CA ILE A 15 -5.03 5.00 8.59
C ILE A 15 -6.52 5.04 8.91
N CYS A 16 -7.36 4.40 8.09
CA CYS A 16 -8.81 4.44 8.27
C CYS A 16 -9.41 3.15 8.86
N HIS A 17 -8.59 2.12 9.06
CA HIS A 17 -9.00 0.79 9.55
C HIS A 17 -10.02 0.04 8.66
N GLU A 18 -10.40 0.59 7.50
CA GLU A 18 -11.23 -0.10 6.50
C GLU A 18 -10.42 -1.14 5.71
N LYS A 19 -11.09 -2.18 5.23
CA LYS A 19 -10.48 -3.21 4.37
C LYS A 19 -10.17 -2.66 2.96
N PRO A 20 -8.90 -2.75 2.50
CA PRO A 20 -8.57 -2.46 1.10
C PRO A 20 -9.29 -3.46 0.18
N LYS A 21 -9.92 -2.97 -0.89
CA LYS A 21 -10.76 -3.79 -1.79
C LYS A 21 -9.99 -4.35 -2.98
N ASP A 22 -9.55 -3.47 -3.87
CA ASP A 22 -8.90 -3.87 -5.12
C ASP A 22 -7.39 -3.93 -4.99
N VAL A 23 -6.85 -2.92 -4.32
CA VAL A 23 -5.42 -2.67 -4.20
C VAL A 23 -5.10 -2.10 -2.82
N PHE A 24 -3.89 -2.37 -2.37
CA PHE A 24 -3.30 -1.74 -1.20
C PHE A 24 -1.91 -1.19 -1.55
N TYR A 25 -1.46 -0.24 -0.74
CA TYR A 25 -0.21 0.47 -0.93
C TYR A 25 0.62 0.27 0.33
N ASP A 26 1.83 -0.24 0.19
CA ASP A 26 2.84 -0.17 1.24
C ASP A 26 3.76 0.99 0.86
N ALA A 27 3.55 2.15 1.50
CA ALA A 27 4.18 3.38 1.08
C ALA A 27 4.39 4.36 2.24
N ARG A 28 5.34 5.26 2.05
CA ARG A 28 5.55 6.41 2.91
C ARG A 28 4.37 7.36 2.83
N THR A 29 3.94 7.80 3.99
CA THR A 29 2.99 8.90 4.14
C THR A 29 3.71 10.24 4.10
N ILE A 30 2.95 11.32 3.89
CA ILE A 30 3.42 12.72 3.97
C ILE A 30 4.03 13.08 5.33
N HIS A 31 3.76 12.26 6.38
CA HIS A 31 4.32 12.42 7.72
C HIS A 31 5.62 11.63 7.93
N GLY A 32 6.14 10.97 6.88
CA GLY A 32 7.40 10.24 6.89
C GLY A 32 7.32 8.79 7.37
N SER A 33 6.24 8.38 8.05
CA SER A 33 6.00 6.99 8.44
C SER A 33 5.61 6.11 7.25
N TRP A 34 5.99 4.84 7.28
CA TRP A 34 5.45 3.81 6.38
C TRP A 34 4.10 3.33 6.89
N ALA A 35 3.17 3.08 5.97
CA ALA A 35 1.84 2.57 6.30
C ALA A 35 1.28 1.73 5.16
N ILE A 36 0.50 0.72 5.52
CA ILE A 36 -0.37 0.01 4.60
C ILE A 36 -1.66 0.82 4.42
N MET A 37 -1.88 1.28 3.20
CA MET A 37 -2.99 2.17 2.87
C MET A 37 -3.94 1.55 1.85
N CYS A 38 -5.23 1.84 2.02
CA CYS A 38 -6.20 1.69 0.93
C CYS A 38 -6.04 2.82 -0.10
N SER A 39 -6.65 2.70 -1.28
CA SER A 39 -6.59 3.73 -2.33
C SER A 39 -6.97 5.14 -1.87
N LYS A 40 -7.98 5.26 -0.99
CA LYS A 40 -8.41 6.56 -0.48
C LYS A 40 -7.33 7.20 0.40
N CYS A 41 -6.79 6.43 1.34
CA CYS A 41 -5.76 6.89 2.27
C CYS A 41 -4.43 7.18 1.56
N PHE A 42 -4.05 6.38 0.57
CA PHE A 42 -2.88 6.68 -0.26
C PHE A 42 -3.06 7.97 -1.05
N LYS A 43 -4.24 8.22 -1.64
CA LYS A 43 -4.51 9.50 -2.33
C LYS A 43 -4.47 10.71 -1.38
N ALA A 44 -4.89 10.53 -0.13
CA ALA A 44 -4.96 11.62 0.85
C ALA A 44 -3.64 11.86 1.60
N ARG A 45 -2.83 10.82 1.82
CA ARG A 45 -1.67 10.85 2.72
C ARG A 45 -0.42 10.21 2.13
N GLY A 46 -0.47 9.50 1.01
CA GLY A 46 0.70 8.94 0.33
C GLY A 46 1.49 10.00 -0.42
N ILE A 47 2.77 9.75 -0.64
CA ILE A 47 3.65 10.66 -1.38
C ILE A 47 3.71 10.25 -2.86
N CYS A 48 4.39 9.15 -3.17
CA CYS A 48 4.51 8.62 -4.51
C CYS A 48 4.86 7.13 -4.45
N LEU A 49 4.87 6.49 -5.62
CA LEU A 49 5.34 5.12 -5.80
C LEU A 49 6.73 5.17 -6.42
N GLY A 50 7.56 4.20 -6.07
CA GLY A 50 8.97 4.22 -6.44
C GLY A 50 9.85 3.51 -5.44
N THR A 51 11.06 3.15 -5.87
CA THR A 51 12.14 2.74 -4.97
C THR A 51 12.35 3.81 -3.90
N GLY A 52 12.26 3.42 -2.63
CA GLY A 52 12.40 4.33 -1.49
C GLY A 52 11.13 5.09 -1.08
N TYR A 53 10.04 4.99 -1.85
CA TYR A 53 8.78 5.69 -1.56
C TYR A 53 7.62 4.74 -1.26
N GLY A 54 7.37 3.76 -2.11
CA GLY A 54 6.26 2.84 -1.91
C GLY A 54 5.93 2.00 -3.12
N GLN A 55 5.14 0.95 -2.88
CA GLN A 55 4.69 0.01 -3.88
C GLN A 55 3.19 -0.26 -3.77
N LYS A 56 2.59 -0.57 -4.92
CA LYS A 56 1.17 -0.89 -5.07
C LYS A 56 1.00 -2.36 -5.35
N TYR A 57 0.07 -2.99 -4.66
CA TYR A 57 -0.20 -4.42 -4.75
C TYR A 57 -1.68 -4.71 -4.96
N ARG A 58 -2.00 -5.85 -5.58
CA ARG A 58 -3.37 -6.36 -5.75
C ARG A 58 -3.83 -7.08 -4.49
N CYS A 59 -5.01 -6.76 -3.96
CA CYS A 59 -5.53 -7.41 -2.75
C CYS A 59 -5.81 -8.91 -2.98
N ALA A 60 -6.25 -9.32 -4.15
CA ALA A 60 -6.58 -10.72 -4.42
C ALA A 60 -5.37 -11.68 -4.34
N THR A 61 -4.17 -11.19 -4.67
CA THR A 61 -3.00 -12.07 -4.88
C THR A 61 -1.73 -11.59 -4.17
N GLY A 62 -1.70 -10.36 -3.66
CA GLY A 62 -0.46 -9.73 -3.19
C GLY A 62 0.52 -9.41 -4.32
N GLU A 63 0.11 -9.45 -5.58
CA GLU A 63 0.99 -9.15 -6.73
C GLU A 63 1.33 -7.66 -6.76
N LYS A 64 2.62 -7.33 -6.89
CA LYS A 64 3.06 -5.96 -7.16
C LYS A 64 2.61 -5.55 -8.56
N ILE A 65 1.84 -4.46 -8.63
CA ILE A 65 1.27 -3.91 -9.86
C ILE A 65 1.78 -2.50 -10.19
N GLY A 66 2.55 -1.87 -9.30
CA GLY A 66 3.17 -0.57 -9.58
C GLY A 66 4.15 -0.10 -8.51
N GLY A 67 5.07 0.78 -8.93
CA GLY A 67 6.12 1.38 -8.10
C GLY A 67 7.52 1.02 -8.56
#